data_AF-A0A484KE49-F1
#
_entry.id   AF-A0A484KE49-F1
#
_cell.length_a   1.000
_cell.length_b   1.000
_cell.length_c   1.000
_cell.angle_alpha   90.00
_cell.angle_beta   90.00
_cell.angle_gamma   90.00
#
_symmetry.space_group_name_H-M   'P 1'
#
loop_
_entity.id
_entity.type
_entity.pdbx_description
1 polymer ?
#
loop_
_entity_poly.entity_id
_entity_poly.type
_entity_poly.pdbx_seq_one_letter_code
_entity_poly.pdbx_strand_id
1 'polypeptide(L)'
;MKGSNSTTRNFIFQDTCEESLEAVAGMFTSKSKGVEWSLDSDASNTAVLVASEANAVTLAIEGLLGIVFAVATLTDEAVDVGELESPRFEVGPPTKCTGKTAMLCTSMVDSIWLTILDALSFILTKSQGEAIVLEILKGYQAFTQVTTF
;
A
#
# COMPACT_ATOMS: atom_id res chain seq x y z
N MET A 1 -0.65 37.77 25.76
CA MET A 1 -0.31 36.33 25.86
C MET A 1 -1.22 35.53 24.91
N LYS A 2 -0.76 35.24 23.70
CA LYS A 2 -1.32 34.19 22.80
C LYS A 2 -0.39 34.10 21.59
N GLY A 3 0.43 33.07 21.51
CA GLY A 3 1.38 32.94 20.38
C GLY A 3 2.39 31.79 20.45
N SER A 4 2.33 30.89 21.43
CA SER A 4 3.41 29.90 21.63
C SER A 4 2.96 28.43 21.68
N ASN A 5 1.70 28.11 21.36
CA ASN A 5 1.17 26.74 21.49
C ASN A 5 0.87 26.02 20.17
N SER A 6 0.89 26.71 19.03
CA SER A 6 0.66 26.11 17.70
C SER A 6 1.95 25.56 17.10
N THR A 7 3.06 26.30 17.20
CA THR A 7 4.36 25.89 16.65
C THR A 7 4.93 24.66 17.37
N THR A 8 4.83 24.60 18.70
CA THR A 8 5.33 23.46 19.49
C THR A 8 4.55 22.18 19.23
N ARG A 9 3.24 22.27 18.99
CA ARG A 9 2.41 21.10 18.66
C ARG A 9 2.70 20.55 17.26
N ASN A 10 2.93 21.44 16.28
CA ASN A 10 3.32 21.01 14.94
C ASN A 10 4.68 20.35 14.93
N PHE A 11 5.65 20.88 15.69
CA PHE A 11 6.99 20.30 15.81
C PHE A 11 6.94 18.90 16.45
N ILE A 12 6.27 18.76 17.60
CA ILE A 12 6.14 17.47 18.30
C ILE A 12 5.41 16.43 17.44
N PHE A 13 4.35 16.81 16.72
CA PHE A 13 3.61 15.92 15.83
C PHE A 13 4.43 15.47 14.62
N GLN A 14 5.27 16.36 14.09
CA GLN A 14 6.13 16.05 12.96
C GLN A 14 7.26 15.09 13.37
N ASP A 15 7.89 15.32 14.54
CA ASP A 15 8.93 14.43 15.08
C ASP A 15 8.38 13.02 15.41
N THR A 16 7.18 12.94 16.00
CA THR A 16 6.54 11.64 16.28
C THR A 16 6.13 10.89 15.01
N CYS A 17 5.71 11.60 13.97
CA CYS A 17 5.38 10.99 12.68
C CYS A 17 6.64 10.43 11.98
N GLU A 18 7.79 11.08 12.13
CA GLU A 18 9.06 10.63 11.57
C GLU A 18 9.58 9.37 12.28
N GLU A 19 9.58 9.34 13.62
CA GLU A 19 9.95 8.15 14.40
C GLU A 19 9.06 6.93 14.09
N SER A 20 7.74 7.12 14.01
CA SER A 20 6.80 6.04 13.64
C SER A 20 7.08 5.50 12.24
N LEU A 21 7.51 6.34 11.30
CA LEU A 21 7.79 5.93 9.93
C LEU A 21 9.13 5.20 9.78
N GLU A 22 10.14 5.58 10.56
CA GLU A 22 11.38 4.82 10.68
C GLU A 22 11.13 3.44 11.28
N ALA A 23 10.27 3.34 12.30
CA ALA A 23 9.86 2.06 12.87
C ALA A 23 9.13 1.19 11.82
N VAL A 24 8.23 1.75 11.02
CA VAL A 24 7.60 1.05 9.87
C VAL A 24 8.67 0.53 8.90
N ALA A 25 9.65 1.36 8.53
CA ALA A 25 10.74 0.92 7.66
C ALA A 25 11.55 -0.24 8.27
N GLY A 26 11.80 -0.20 9.58
CA GLY A 26 12.42 -1.28 10.34
C GLY A 26 11.59 -2.58 10.35
N MET A 27 10.28 -2.48 10.49
CA MET A 27 9.35 -3.62 10.44
C MET A 27 9.37 -4.28 9.06
N PHE A 28 9.25 -3.50 7.97
CA PHE A 28 9.36 -4.02 6.61
C PHE A 28 10.72 -4.66 6.32
N THR A 29 11.80 -4.07 6.83
CA THR A 29 13.15 -4.63 6.69
C THR A 29 13.29 -5.96 7.41
N SER A 30 12.77 -6.08 8.64
CA SER A 30 12.81 -7.33 9.42
C SER A 30 11.99 -8.42 8.72
N LYS A 31 10.81 -8.05 8.23
CA LYS A 31 9.95 -8.92 7.42
C LYS A 31 10.65 -9.41 6.16
N SER A 32 11.36 -8.54 5.43
CA SER A 32 12.12 -8.94 4.22
C SER A 32 13.22 -9.96 4.50
N LYS A 33 13.71 -10.01 5.75
CA LYS A 33 14.71 -10.97 6.23
C LYS A 33 14.08 -12.22 6.85
N GLY A 34 12.74 -12.29 6.92
CA GLY A 34 12.01 -13.39 7.58
C GLY A 34 12.15 -13.39 9.11
N VAL A 35 12.47 -12.24 9.71
CA VAL A 35 12.65 -12.08 11.15
C VAL A 35 11.46 -11.31 11.73
N GLU A 36 10.92 -11.79 12.85
CA GLU A 36 9.88 -11.07 13.60
C GLU A 36 10.47 -9.78 14.17
N TRP A 37 9.85 -8.65 13.86
CA TRP A 37 10.25 -7.38 14.45
C TRP A 37 9.76 -7.33 15.90
N SER A 38 10.67 -7.07 16.84
CA SER A 38 10.36 -6.90 18.25
C SER A 38 10.84 -5.55 18.75
N LEU A 39 10.05 -4.93 19.61
CA LEU A 39 10.51 -3.81 20.42
C LEU A 39 11.41 -4.35 21.54
N ASP A 40 12.54 -3.69 21.81
CA ASP A 40 13.41 -4.06 22.94
C ASP A 40 12.64 -4.03 24.27
N SER A 41 12.90 -5.01 25.14
CA SER A 41 12.16 -5.22 26.40
C SER A 41 12.26 -4.06 27.40
N ASP A 42 13.26 -3.18 27.27
CA ASP A 42 13.49 -2.02 28.14
C ASP A 42 12.95 -0.70 27.53
N ALA A 43 12.07 -0.79 26.54
CA ALA A 43 11.53 0.37 25.85
C ALA A 43 10.66 1.26 26.74
N SER A 44 10.80 2.58 26.57
CA SER A 44 9.98 3.57 27.26
C SER A 44 8.51 3.53 26.78
N ASN A 45 7.57 4.02 27.59
CA ASN A 45 6.14 4.10 27.19
C ASN A 45 5.92 4.86 25.87
N THR A 46 6.76 5.84 25.56
CA THR A 46 6.75 6.57 24.28
C THR A 46 7.14 5.66 23.12
N ALA A 47 8.19 4.85 23.27
CA ALA A 47 8.62 3.89 22.25
C ALA A 47 7.57 2.81 21.98
N VAL A 48 6.81 2.38 23.00
CA VAL A 48 5.69 1.44 22.83
C VAL A 48 4.56 2.05 22.00
N LEU A 49 4.25 3.33 22.19
CA LEU A 49 3.23 4.03 21.39
C LEU A 49 3.65 4.15 19.93
N VAL A 50 4.90 4.56 19.67
CA VAL A 50 5.49 4.65 18.32
C VAL A 50 5.46 3.29 17.62
N ALA A 51 5.82 2.22 18.33
CA ALA A 51 5.77 0.85 17.81
C ALA A 51 4.35 0.39 17.46
N SER A 52 3.37 0.74 18.30
CA SER A 52 1.96 0.41 18.08
C SER A 52 1.40 1.15 16.85
N GLU A 53 1.73 2.44 16.70
CA GLU A 53 1.37 3.23 15.52
C GLU A 53 2.03 2.66 14.27
N ALA A 54 3.34 2.37 14.31
CA ALA A 54 4.07 1.77 13.21
C ALA A 54 3.51 0.41 12.80
N ASN A 55 3.09 -0.41 13.76
CA ASN A 55 2.43 -1.68 13.48
C ASN A 55 1.06 -1.48 12.80
N ALA A 56 0.25 -0.54 13.28
CA ALA A 56 -1.03 -0.22 12.66
C ALA A 56 -0.86 0.30 11.22
N VAL A 57 0.12 1.15 10.98
CA VAL A 57 0.48 1.64 9.64
C VAL A 57 0.97 0.49 8.76
N THR A 58 1.81 -0.40 9.28
CA THR A 58 2.30 -1.60 8.56
C THR A 58 1.13 -2.47 8.12
N LEU A 59 0.20 -2.79 9.03
CA LEU A 59 -1.00 -3.57 8.71
C LEU A 59 -1.90 -2.87 7.69
N ALA A 60 -2.02 -1.54 7.74
CA ALA A 60 -2.78 -0.78 6.75
C ALA A 60 -2.16 -0.88 5.35
N ILE A 61 -0.83 -0.76 5.24
CA ILE A 61 -0.10 -0.92 3.96
C ILE A 61 -0.28 -2.34 3.42
N GLU A 62 -0.13 -3.35 4.27
CA GLU A 62 -0.34 -4.75 3.90
C GLU A 62 -1.76 -5.02 3.43
N GLY A 63 -2.77 -4.46 4.11
CA GLY A 63 -4.16 -4.57 3.70
C GLY A 63 -4.43 -3.95 2.32
N LEU A 64 -3.87 -2.76 2.06
CA LEU A 64 -3.98 -2.11 0.76
C LEU A 64 -3.33 -2.93 -0.35
N LEU A 65 -2.10 -3.42 -0.13
CA LEU A 65 -1.40 -4.28 -1.09
C LEU A 65 -2.15 -5.59 -1.32
N GLY A 66 -2.71 -6.19 -0.26
CA GLY A 66 -3.52 -7.40 -0.35
C GLY A 66 -4.74 -7.23 -1.24
N ILE A 67 -5.42 -6.08 -1.18
CA ILE A 67 -6.53 -5.76 -2.09
C ILE A 67 -6.03 -5.68 -3.54
N VAL A 68 -4.90 -5.02 -3.80
CA VAL A 68 -4.33 -4.94 -5.15
C VAL A 68 -4.02 -6.33 -5.70
N PHE A 69 -3.37 -7.19 -4.91
CA PHE A 69 -3.06 -8.56 -5.33
C PHE A 69 -4.30 -9.43 -5.53
N ALA A 70 -5.34 -9.25 -4.72
CA ALA A 70 -6.61 -9.95 -4.91
C ALA A 70 -7.27 -9.55 -6.23
N VAL A 71 -7.30 -8.26 -6.57
CA VAL A 71 -7.84 -7.79 -7.85
C VAL A 71 -6.99 -8.32 -9.01
N ALA A 72 -5.66 -8.31 -8.89
CA ALA A 72 -4.76 -8.91 -9.88
C ALA A 72 -5.08 -10.39 -10.12
N THR A 73 -5.26 -11.15 -9.04
CA THR A 73 -5.60 -12.58 -9.12
C THR A 73 -6.95 -12.81 -9.80
N LEU A 74 -7.99 -12.04 -9.43
CA LEU A 74 -9.31 -12.12 -10.08
C LEU A 74 -9.26 -11.74 -11.56
N THR A 75 -8.38 -10.80 -11.92
CA THR A 75 -8.19 -10.37 -13.31
C THR A 75 -7.52 -11.49 -14.12
N ASP A 76 -6.49 -12.13 -13.58
CA ASP A 76 -5.85 -13.30 -14.18
C ASP A 76 -6.85 -14.45 -14.38
N GLU A 77 -7.70 -14.72 -13.37
CA GLU A 77 -8.78 -15.72 -13.49
C GLU A 77 -9.79 -15.37 -14.60
N ALA A 78 -10.16 -14.09 -14.74
CA ALA A 78 -11.07 -13.65 -15.78
C ALA A 78 -10.45 -13.79 -17.19
N VAL A 79 -9.14 -13.61 -17.32
CA VAL A 79 -8.40 -13.86 -18.57
C VAL A 79 -8.35 -15.35 -18.87
N ASP A 80 -8.07 -16.19 -17.88
CA ASP A 80 -7.97 -17.65 -18.03
C ASP A 80 -9.30 -18.27 -18.48
N VAL A 81 -10.43 -17.75 -18.01
CA VAL A 81 -11.77 -18.18 -18.42
C VAL A 81 -12.22 -17.54 -19.74
N GLY A 82 -11.47 -16.57 -20.26
CA GLY A 82 -11.75 -15.86 -21.51
C GLY A 82 -12.83 -14.79 -21.38
N GLU A 83 -13.14 -14.33 -20.15
CA GLU A 83 -14.04 -13.20 -19.89
C GLU A 83 -13.37 -11.84 -20.16
N LEU A 84 -12.04 -11.78 -20.03
CA LEU A 84 -11.17 -10.67 -20.43
C LEU A 84 -10.19 -11.12 -21.52
N GLU A 85 -9.82 -10.21 -22.42
CA GLU A 85 -8.73 -10.47 -23.36
C GLU A 85 -7.39 -10.32 -22.65
N SER A 86 -6.40 -11.16 -22.96
CA SER A 86 -5.03 -10.95 -22.49
C SER A 86 -4.49 -9.62 -23.05
N PRO A 87 -3.65 -8.85 -22.32
CA PRO A 87 -3.10 -7.58 -22.81
C PRO A 87 -2.11 -7.89 -23.94
N ARG A 88 -2.64 -8.06 -25.14
CA ARG A 88 -1.86 -8.10 -26.38
C ARG A 88 -1.80 -6.68 -26.88
N PHE A 89 -0.61 -6.26 -27.30
CA PHE A 89 -0.37 -4.96 -27.93
C PHE A 89 -1.06 -4.91 -29.31
N GLU A 90 -2.38 -4.97 -29.33
CA GLU A 90 -3.22 -5.05 -30.51
C GLU A 90 -3.96 -3.71 -30.66
N VAL A 91 -3.72 -3.04 -31.79
CA VAL A 91 -4.36 -1.78 -32.18
C VAL A 91 -5.75 -2.09 -32.76
N GLY A 92 -6.55 -2.83 -31.99
CA GLY A 92 -7.93 -3.22 -32.32
C GLY A 92 -8.94 -2.44 -31.49
N PRO A 93 -10.19 -2.30 -31.95
CA PRO A 93 -11.25 -1.73 -31.11
C PRO A 93 -11.42 -2.59 -29.85
N PRO A 94 -11.61 -1.99 -28.66
CA PRO A 94 -11.70 -2.73 -27.40
C PRO A 94 -12.82 -3.77 -27.48
N THR A 95 -12.44 -5.04 -27.42
CA THR A 95 -13.37 -6.15 -27.49
C THR A 95 -14.15 -6.23 -26.19
N LYS A 96 -15.45 -6.55 -26.28
CA LYS A 96 -16.39 -6.46 -25.15
C LYS A 96 -15.96 -7.33 -23.97
N CYS A 97 -15.76 -6.73 -22.79
CA CYS A 97 -15.77 -7.44 -21.51
C CYS A 97 -17.10 -8.17 -21.35
N THR A 98 -17.09 -9.51 -21.43
CA THR A 98 -18.29 -10.33 -21.28
C THR A 98 -18.03 -11.38 -20.22
N GLY A 99 -18.49 -11.11 -18.99
CA GLY A 99 -18.25 -12.00 -17.87
C GLY A 99 -18.56 -11.38 -16.51
N LYS A 100 -18.90 -12.21 -15.52
CA LYS A 100 -19.21 -11.70 -14.18
C LYS A 100 -17.94 -11.28 -13.43
N THR A 101 -16.85 -12.03 -13.61
CA THR A 101 -15.56 -11.75 -13.00
C THR A 101 -14.93 -10.53 -13.66
N ALA A 102 -15.02 -10.40 -14.99
CA ALA A 102 -14.61 -9.21 -15.72
C ALA A 102 -15.32 -7.92 -15.25
N MET A 103 -16.66 -7.97 -15.09
CA MET A 103 -17.43 -6.84 -14.56
C MET A 103 -17.06 -6.50 -13.12
N LEU A 104 -16.82 -7.50 -12.27
CA LEU A 104 -16.38 -7.28 -10.90
C LEU A 104 -15.01 -6.60 -10.85
N CYS A 105 -14.03 -7.08 -11.63
CA CYS A 105 -12.69 -6.48 -11.71
C CYS A 105 -12.79 -5.02 -12.17
N THR A 106 -13.54 -4.77 -13.25
CA THR A 106 -13.76 -3.40 -13.77
C THR A 106 -14.39 -2.51 -12.71
N SER A 107 -15.42 -2.99 -12.01
CA SER A 107 -16.10 -2.22 -10.96
C SER A 107 -15.20 -1.92 -9.75
N MET A 108 -14.36 -2.87 -9.35
CA MET A 108 -13.38 -2.70 -8.25
C MET A 108 -12.29 -1.70 -8.63
N VAL A 109 -11.79 -1.78 -9.87
CA VAL A 109 -10.89 -0.76 -10.44
C VAL A 109 -11.60 0.58 -10.43
N ASP A 110 -12.73 0.75 -11.10
CA ASP A 110 -13.40 2.06 -11.19
C ASP A 110 -13.72 2.70 -9.83
N SER A 111 -14.03 1.91 -8.80
CA SER A 111 -14.51 2.42 -7.51
C SER A 111 -13.42 2.67 -6.48
N ILE A 112 -12.34 1.87 -6.45
CA ILE A 112 -11.39 1.85 -5.31
C ILE A 112 -9.97 2.26 -5.75
N TRP A 113 -9.70 2.24 -7.06
CA TRP A 113 -8.38 2.37 -7.66
C TRP A 113 -7.64 3.66 -7.35
N LEU A 114 -8.26 4.81 -7.61
CA LEU A 114 -7.63 6.11 -7.38
C LEU A 114 -7.36 6.32 -5.89
N THR A 115 -8.24 5.82 -5.02
CA THR A 115 -8.09 5.90 -3.57
C THR A 115 -6.90 5.07 -3.07
N ILE A 116 -6.74 3.84 -3.57
CA ILE A 116 -5.58 3.00 -3.21
C ILE A 116 -4.29 3.63 -3.73
N LEU A 117 -4.28 4.13 -4.97
CA LEU A 117 -3.11 4.81 -5.53
C LEU A 117 -2.71 6.03 -4.73
N ASP A 118 -3.67 6.87 -4.36
CA ASP A 118 -3.39 8.09 -3.61
C ASP A 118 -2.81 7.75 -2.24
N ALA A 119 -3.37 6.74 -1.56
CA ALA A 119 -2.85 6.23 -0.30
C ALA A 119 -1.42 5.67 -0.43
N LEU A 120 -1.16 4.81 -1.41
CA LEU A 120 0.18 4.24 -1.64
C LEU A 120 1.19 5.31 -2.06
N SER A 121 0.78 6.27 -2.89
CA SER A 121 1.62 7.39 -3.33
C SER A 121 1.99 8.26 -2.13
N PHE A 122 1.01 8.58 -1.29
CA PHE A 122 1.22 9.34 -0.07
C PHE A 122 2.20 8.63 0.86
N ILE A 123 2.00 7.33 1.12
CA ILE A 123 2.91 6.52 1.94
C ILE A 123 4.32 6.51 1.35
N LEU A 124 4.44 6.33 0.03
CA LEU A 124 5.72 6.31 -0.68
C LEU A 124 6.46 7.65 -0.55
N THR A 125 5.77 8.78 -0.66
CA THR A 125 6.39 10.11 -0.51
C THR A 125 6.97 10.38 0.87
N LYS A 126 6.50 9.65 1.88
CA LYS A 126 7.00 9.76 3.25
C LYS A 126 8.05 8.69 3.57
N SER A 127 8.00 7.53 2.91
CA SER A 127 8.82 6.37 3.24
C SER A 127 10.31 6.57 2.94
N GLN A 128 11.17 6.18 3.88
CA GLN A 128 12.64 6.22 3.70
C GLN A 128 13.31 4.85 3.63
N GLY A 129 12.57 3.75 3.85
CA GLY A 129 13.11 2.39 3.83
C GLY A 129 13.04 1.72 2.45
N GLU A 130 14.13 1.08 2.02
CA GLU A 130 14.17 0.34 0.76
C GLU A 130 13.12 -0.80 0.70
N ALA A 131 12.98 -1.56 1.80
CA ALA A 131 12.06 -2.70 1.84
C ALA A 131 10.59 -2.29 1.66
N ILE A 132 10.15 -1.21 2.32
CA ILE A 132 8.79 -0.68 2.18
C ILE A 132 8.58 -0.09 0.77
N VAL A 133 9.56 0.63 0.23
CA VAL A 133 9.50 1.15 -1.14
C VAL A 133 9.34 0.01 -2.14
N LEU A 134 10.12 -1.06 -2.01
CA LEU A 134 10.04 -2.22 -2.90
C LEU A 134 8.69 -2.95 -2.79
N GLU A 135 8.13 -3.11 -1.59
CA GLU A 135 6.79 -3.71 -1.42
C GLU A 135 5.70 -2.86 -2.07
N ILE A 136 5.77 -1.54 -1.91
CA ILE A 136 4.84 -0.61 -2.57
C ILE A 136 4.98 -0.71 -4.08
N LEU A 137 6.21 -0.68 -4.62
CA LEU A 137 6.47 -0.79 -6.06
C LEU A 137 5.97 -2.11 -6.66
N LYS A 138 6.06 -3.24 -5.94
CA LYS A 138 5.44 -4.50 -6.37
C LYS A 138 3.93 -4.38 -6.48
N GLY A 139 3.29 -3.70 -5.53
CA GLY A 139 1.89 -3.33 -5.61
C GLY A 139 1.56 -2.52 -6.86
N TYR A 140 2.33 -1.46 -7.14
CA TYR A 140 2.20 -0.66 -8.36
C TYR A 140 2.38 -1.48 -9.63
N GLN A 141 3.30 -2.45 -9.65
CA GLN A 141 3.49 -3.31 -10.80
C GLN A 141 2.26 -4.20 -11.02
N ALA A 142 1.80 -4.91 -9.98
CA ALA A 142 0.58 -5.73 -10.06
C ALA A 142 -0.64 -4.89 -10.49
N PHE A 143 -0.69 -3.65 -10.01
CA PHE A 143 -1.68 -2.65 -10.40
C PHE A 143 -1.63 -2.30 -11.90
N THR A 144 -0.47 -1.95 -12.46
CA THR A 144 -0.41 -1.62 -13.90
C THR A 144 -0.83 -2.79 -14.80
N GLN A 145 -0.63 -4.03 -14.35
CA GLN A 145 -1.08 -5.21 -15.10
C GLN A 145 -2.60 -5.27 -15.21
N VAL A 146 -3.32 -4.99 -14.13
CA VAL A 146 -4.80 -5.00 -14.05
C VAL A 146 -5.49 -3.92 -14.89
N THR A 147 -4.82 -2.80 -15.17
CA THR A 147 -5.41 -1.70 -15.96
C THR A 147 -5.05 -1.69 -17.43
N THR A 148 -4.19 -2.60 -17.88
CA THR A 148 -3.80 -2.69 -19.29
C THR A 148 -4.83 -3.52 -20.11
N PHE A 149 -5.98 -3.83 -19.52
CA PHE A 149 -7.08 -4.61 -20.10
C PHE A 149 -8.18 -3.72 -20.69
#